data_AF-A0A399Y8T5-F1
#
_entry.id   AF-A0A399Y8T5-F1
#
_cell.length_a   1.000
_cell.length_b   1.000
_cell.length_c   1.000
_cell.angle_alpha   90.00
_cell.angle_beta   90.00
_cell.angle_gamma   90.00
#
_symmetry.space_group_name_H-M   'P 1'
#
loop_
_entity.id
_entity.type
_entity.pdbx_description
1 polymer ?
#
loop_
_entity_poly.entity_id
_entity_poly.type
_entity_poly.pdbx_seq_one_letter_code
_entity_poly.pdbx_strand_id
1 'polypeptide(L)'
;MDEQAVRLIADELRAVAAFGLNFARPGSHDEDRWQRVLAAGAGLAALLDGRPAAELLAHYRANHFDIGPLASGEAAVFHEGKLLLVRRADDGLWALPGGITDPGETLAETARRELWEEAGIAGRV
;
A
#
# COMPACT_ATOMS: atom_id res chain seq x y z
N MET A 1 -19.68 -1.46 12.14
CA MET A 1 -18.84 -1.47 10.93
C MET A 1 -19.59 -2.27 9.89
N ASP A 2 -19.78 -1.73 8.69
CA ASP A 2 -20.45 -2.44 7.59
C ASP A 2 -19.48 -3.39 6.86
N GLU A 3 -20.03 -4.20 5.96
CA GLU A 3 -19.27 -5.17 5.17
C GLU A 3 -18.18 -4.52 4.31
N GLN A 4 -18.47 -3.35 3.74
CA GLN A 4 -17.50 -2.62 2.91
C GLN A 4 -16.29 -2.18 3.74
N ALA A 5 -16.51 -1.67 4.94
CA ALA A 5 -15.45 -1.27 5.86
C ALA A 5 -14.61 -2.48 6.32
N VAL A 6 -15.23 -3.64 6.59
CA VAL A 6 -14.47 -4.87 6.90
C VAL A 6 -13.60 -5.31 5.72
N ARG A 7 -14.13 -5.19 4.49
CA ARG A 7 -13.39 -5.55 3.27
C ARG A 7 -12.18 -4.64 3.07
N LEU A 8 -12.35 -3.33 3.24
CA LEU A 8 -11.24 -2.37 3.14
C LEU A 8 -10.13 -2.67 4.16
N ILE A 9 -10.48 -2.99 5.41
CA ILE A 9 -9.48 -3.40 6.41
C ILE A 9 -8.78 -4.70 6.00
N ALA A 10 -9.52 -5.67 5.48
CA ALA A 10 -8.92 -6.92 5.00
C ALA A 10 -7.91 -6.68 3.86
N ASP A 11 -8.25 -5.79 2.93
CA ASP A 11 -7.41 -5.41 1.79
C ASP A 11 -6.19 -4.58 2.25
N GLU A 12 -6.37 -3.64 3.19
CA GLU A 12 -5.27 -2.87 3.80
C GLU A 12 -4.26 -3.78 4.49
N LEU A 13 -4.72 -4.71 5.35
CA LEU A 13 -3.84 -5.67 6.02
C LEU A 13 -3.09 -6.56 5.02
N ARG A 14 -3.75 -6.96 3.93
CA ARG A 14 -3.11 -7.73 2.86
C ARG A 14 -2.01 -6.90 2.19
N ALA A 15 -2.31 -5.66 1.79
CA ALA A 15 -1.37 -4.78 1.09
C ALA A 15 -0.13 -4.48 1.94
N VAL A 16 -0.33 -4.04 3.19
CA VAL A 16 0.77 -3.74 4.12
C VAL A 16 1.64 -4.97 4.37
N ALA A 17 1.02 -6.14 4.60
CA ALA A 17 1.76 -7.37 4.81
C ALA A 17 2.54 -7.81 3.56
N ALA A 18 1.97 -7.65 2.36
CA ALA A 18 2.64 -7.98 1.11
C ALA A 18 3.88 -7.11 0.88
N PHE A 19 3.77 -5.79 1.06
CA PHE A 19 4.93 -4.90 1.00
C PHE A 19 5.97 -5.25 2.07
N GLY A 20 5.52 -5.49 3.31
CA GLY A 20 6.40 -5.92 4.40
C GLY A 20 7.18 -7.20 4.08
N LEU A 21 6.51 -8.22 3.51
CA LEU A 21 7.14 -9.47 3.09
C LEU A 21 8.10 -9.30 1.91
N ASN A 22 7.84 -8.34 1.01
CA ASN A 22 8.72 -8.07 -0.13
C ASN A 22 10.08 -7.50 0.31
N PHE A 23 10.12 -6.75 1.42
CA PHE A 23 11.35 -6.12 1.93
C PHE A 23 11.93 -6.81 3.17
N ALA A 24 11.19 -7.71 3.81
CA ALA A 24 11.67 -8.47 4.96
C ALA A 24 12.84 -9.40 4.57
N ARG A 25 13.81 -9.53 5.47
CA ARG A 25 14.89 -10.51 5.28
C ARG A 25 14.34 -11.92 5.49
N PRO A 26 14.66 -12.89 4.62
CA PRO A 26 14.25 -14.28 4.82
C PRO A 26 14.75 -14.84 6.16
N GLY A 27 13.86 -15.51 6.89
CA GLY A 27 14.10 -16.06 8.23
C GLY A 27 14.13 -15.02 9.36
N SER A 28 13.73 -13.78 9.09
CA SER A 28 13.72 -12.72 10.12
C SER A 28 12.43 -12.69 10.93
N HIS A 29 12.49 -12.13 12.15
CA HIS A 29 11.29 -11.88 12.95
C HIS A 29 10.27 -10.97 12.27
N ASP A 30 10.72 -10.10 11.36
CA ASP A 30 9.81 -9.23 10.61
C ASP A 30 9.03 -10.02 9.56
N GLU A 31 9.65 -11.00 8.90
CA GLU A 31 8.94 -11.92 8.01
C GLU A 31 7.81 -12.64 8.76
N ASP A 32 8.09 -13.19 9.95
CA ASP A 32 7.08 -13.84 10.79
C ASP A 32 5.95 -12.89 11.20
N ARG A 33 6.28 -11.62 11.51
CA ARG A 33 5.28 -10.59 11.84
C ARG A 33 4.39 -10.30 10.64
N TRP A 34 4.97 -10.11 9.45
CA TRP A 34 4.18 -9.82 8.25
C TRP A 34 3.34 -11.02 7.81
N GLN A 35 3.82 -12.25 7.97
CA GLN A 35 3.00 -13.46 7.78
C GLN A 35 1.77 -13.48 8.69
N ARG A 36 1.89 -13.02 9.95
CA ARG A 36 0.76 -12.92 10.87
C ARG A 36 -0.25 -11.84 10.45
N VAL A 37 0.22 -10.69 9.97
CA VAL A 37 -0.65 -9.63 9.44
C VAL A 37 -1.40 -10.13 8.19
N LEU A 38 -0.71 -10.83 7.29
CA LEU A 38 -1.31 -11.43 6.10
C LEU A 38 -2.42 -12.44 6.47
N ALA A 39 -2.17 -13.28 7.47
CA ALA A 39 -3.16 -14.23 7.98
C ALA A 39 -4.36 -13.53 8.63
N ALA A 40 -4.16 -12.40 9.32
CA ALA A 40 -5.25 -11.61 9.88
C ALA A 40 -6.15 -11.02 8.78
N GLY A 41 -5.56 -10.47 7.71
CA GLY A 41 -6.30 -9.99 6.54
C GLY A 41 -7.12 -11.10 5.87
N ALA A 42 -6.54 -12.29 5.68
CA ALA A 42 -7.25 -13.45 5.14
C ALA A 42 -8.40 -13.92 6.05
N GLY A 43 -8.21 -13.84 7.37
CA GLY A 43 -9.25 -14.14 8.35
C GLY A 43 -10.45 -13.19 8.26
N LEU A 44 -10.20 -11.89 8.10
CA LEU A 44 -11.28 -10.92 7.91
C LEU A 44 -12.01 -11.12 6.58
N ALA A 45 -11.27 -11.36 5.49
CA ALA A 45 -11.89 -11.65 4.19
C ALA A 45 -12.74 -12.93 4.23
N ALA A 46 -12.32 -13.96 4.97
CA ALA A 46 -13.07 -15.21 5.13
C ALA A 46 -14.44 -15.00 5.80
N LEU A 47 -14.53 -14.05 6.75
CA LEU A 47 -15.80 -13.71 7.40
C LEU A 47 -16.83 -13.13 6.42
N LEU A 48 -16.37 -12.47 5.35
CA LEU A 48 -17.24 -11.87 4.34
C LEU A 48 -17.60 -12.84 3.21
N ASP A 49 -16.63 -13.64 2.77
CA ASP A 49 -16.75 -14.50 1.59
C ASP A 49 -17.32 -15.90 1.90
N GLY A 50 -17.26 -16.32 3.18
CA GLY A 50 -17.65 -17.66 3.60
C GLY A 50 -16.67 -18.77 3.20
N ARG A 51 -15.59 -18.44 2.49
CA ARG A 51 -14.48 -19.36 2.19
C ARG A 51 -13.59 -19.59 3.42
N PRO A 52 -12.93 -20.75 3.54
CA PRO A 52 -11.97 -20.99 4.63
C PRO A 52 -10.80 -19.99 4.59
N ALA A 53 -10.43 -19.42 5.73
CA ALA A 53 -9.30 -18.48 5.84
C ALA A 53 -7.98 -19.08 5.32
N ALA A 54 -7.78 -20.39 5.47
CA ALA A 54 -6.60 -21.09 4.95
C ALA A 54 -6.52 -21.06 3.41
N GLU A 55 -7.67 -21.13 2.72
CA GLU A 55 -7.73 -21.04 1.26
C GLU A 55 -7.38 -19.62 0.80
N LEU A 56 -7.95 -18.60 1.45
CA LEU A 56 -7.65 -17.20 1.16
C LEU A 56 -6.18 -16.86 1.45
N LEU A 57 -5.63 -17.34 2.56
CA LEU A 57 -4.23 -17.15 2.90
C LEU A 57 -3.30 -17.80 1.86
N ALA A 58 -3.64 -19.00 1.39
CA ALA A 58 -2.88 -19.65 0.32
C ALA A 58 -2.93 -18.82 -0.98
N HIS A 59 -4.10 -18.26 -1.31
CA HIS A 59 -4.25 -17.36 -2.44
C HIS A 59 -3.42 -16.08 -2.31
N TYR A 60 -3.40 -15.44 -1.13
CA TYR A 60 -2.61 -14.23 -0.87
C TYR A 60 -1.11 -14.50 -0.96
N ARG A 61 -0.64 -15.64 -0.47
CA ARG A 61 0.78 -16.05 -0.61
C ARG A 61 1.19 -16.33 -2.04
N ALA A 62 0.28 -16.89 -2.84
CA ALA A 62 0.55 -17.12 -4.26
C ALA A 62 0.59 -15.80 -5.06
N ASN A 63 -0.08 -14.75 -4.59
CA ASN A 63 -0.23 -13.47 -5.28
C ASN A 63 0.03 -12.31 -4.31
N HIS A 64 1.33 -12.03 -4.08
CA HIS A 64 1.76 -10.97 -3.15
C HIS A 64 1.20 -9.59 -3.56
N PHE A 65 1.13 -9.29 -4.85
CA PHE A 65 0.47 -8.08 -5.35
C PHE A 65 -0.81 -8.43 -6.10
N ASP A 66 -1.74 -7.48 -6.19
CA ASP A 66 -2.92 -7.64 -7.03
C ASP A 66 -2.53 -7.93 -8.48
N ILE A 67 -3.34 -8.77 -9.12
CA ILE A 67 -3.11 -9.20 -10.51
C ILE A 67 -3.55 -8.03 -11.42
N GLY A 68 -2.64 -7.11 -11.72
CA GLY A 68 -2.88 -5.98 -12.61
C GLY A 68 -1.75 -4.93 -12.60
N PRO A 69 -1.83 -3.89 -13.45
CA PRO A 69 -0.94 -2.74 -13.34
C PRO A 69 -1.10 -2.07 -11.97
N LEU A 70 0.01 -1.75 -11.31
CA LEU A 70 -0.01 -0.98 -10.07
C LEU A 70 -0.41 0.47 -10.40
N ALA A 71 -1.39 0.99 -9.67
CA ALA A 71 -1.77 2.39 -9.72
C ALA A 71 -0.83 3.21 -8.83
N SER A 72 -0.40 4.37 -9.31
CA SER A 72 0.38 5.33 -8.54
C SER A 72 -0.18 6.75 -8.70
N GLY A 73 -0.05 7.54 -7.63
CA GLY A 73 -0.39 8.97 -7.60
C GLY A 73 0.89 9.80 -7.50
N GLU A 74 1.02 10.82 -8.35
CA GLU A 74 2.20 11.71 -8.44
C GLU A 74 1.78 13.17 -8.28
N ALA A 75 2.50 13.94 -7.47
CA ALA A 75 2.18 15.34 -7.15
C ALA A 75 3.05 16.34 -7.92
N ALA A 76 2.52 16.90 -9.01
CA ALA A 76 3.18 18.00 -9.72
C ALA A 76 2.85 19.37 -9.09
N VAL A 77 3.74 19.90 -8.26
CA VAL A 77 3.55 21.18 -7.55
C VAL A 77 4.41 22.29 -8.15
N PHE A 78 3.77 23.36 -8.63
CA PHE A 78 4.44 24.52 -9.21
C PHE A 78 4.43 25.72 -8.26
N HIS A 79 5.58 26.36 -8.07
CA HIS A 79 5.73 27.59 -7.29
C HIS A 79 6.76 28.52 -7.94
N GLU A 80 6.37 29.77 -8.22
CA GLU A 80 7.24 30.78 -8.87
C GLU A 80 7.93 30.27 -10.15
N GLY A 81 7.20 29.52 -10.98
CA GLY A 81 7.71 28.95 -12.22
C GLY A 81 8.68 27.77 -12.04
N LYS A 82 8.82 27.23 -10.82
CA LYS A 82 9.64 26.05 -10.51
C LYS A 82 8.73 24.87 -10.15
N LEU A 83 9.18 23.65 -10.46
CA LEU A 83 8.53 22.39 -10.10
C LEU A 83 9.22 21.80 -8.85
N LEU A 84 8.43 21.36 -7.88
CA LEU A 84 8.92 20.61 -6.73
C LEU A 84 9.36 19.21 -7.15
N LEU A 85 10.55 18.80 -6.71
CA LEU A 85 11.05 17.43 -6.85
C LEU A 85 11.61 16.96 -5.52
N VAL A 86 11.53 15.65 -5.26
CA VAL A 86 12.19 14.97 -4.14
C VAL A 86 13.36 14.15 -4.67
N ARG A 87 14.38 13.97 -3.83
CA ARG A 87 15.51 13.10 -4.14
C ARG A 87 15.30 11.75 -3.46
N ARG A 88 15.15 10.70 -4.25
CA ARG A 88 14.82 9.36 -3.74
C ARG A 88 15.98 8.77 -2.94
N ALA A 89 15.64 8.00 -1.91
CA ALA A 89 16.64 7.36 -1.04
C ALA A 89 17.27 6.10 -1.66
N ASP A 90 16.58 5.45 -2.60
CA ASP A 90 16.99 4.18 -3.20
C ASP A 90 18.00 4.33 -4.34
N ASP A 91 17.79 5.29 -5.24
CA ASP A 91 18.65 5.54 -6.41
C ASP A 91 19.33 6.92 -6.43
N GLY A 92 18.91 7.84 -5.54
CA GLY A 92 19.45 9.19 -5.46
C GLY A 92 19.06 10.11 -6.62
N LEU A 93 18.12 9.71 -7.48
CA LEU A 93 17.59 10.50 -8.58
C LEU A 93 16.48 11.44 -8.09
N TRP A 94 16.16 12.43 -8.92
CA TRP A 94 15.07 13.38 -8.66
C TRP A 94 13.78 12.90 -9.33
N ALA A 95 12.68 12.92 -8.57
CA ALA A 95 11.35 12.53 -9.03
C ALA A 95 10.28 13.51 -8.51
N LEU A 96 9.06 13.40 -9.05
CA LEU A 96 7.90 13.97 -8.37
C LEU A 96 7.71 13.26 -7.03
N PRO A 97 7.17 13.95 -6.00
CA PRO A 97 6.65 13.27 -4.83
C PRO A 97 5.50 12.34 -5.24
N GLY A 98 5.53 11.08 -4.84
CA GLY A 98 4.55 10.11 -5.30
C GLY A 98 4.87 8.66 -4.96
N GLY A 99 3.86 7.81 -5.15
CA GLY A 99 3.93 6.43 -4.70
C GLY A 99 2.73 5.60 -5.11
N ILE A 100 2.76 4.34 -4.70
CA ILE A 100 1.71 3.35 -5.00
C ILE A 100 0.44 3.74 -4.22
N THR A 101 -0.71 3.60 -4.88
CA THR A 101 -2.02 3.85 -4.26
C THR A 101 -2.37 2.74 -3.28
N ASP A 102 -2.71 3.13 -2.05
CA ASP A 102 -3.15 2.19 -1.02
C ASP A 102 -4.62 1.77 -1.23
N PRO A 103 -5.03 0.58 -0.73
CA PRO A 103 -6.41 0.14 -0.83
C PRO A 103 -7.40 1.16 -0.26
N GLY A 104 -8.39 1.51 -1.07
CA GLY A 104 -9.43 2.47 -0.70
C GLY A 104 -9.07 3.94 -0.97
N GLU A 105 -7.85 4.25 -1.39
CA GLU A 105 -7.48 5.60 -1.83
C GLU A 105 -7.87 5.86 -3.28
N THR A 106 -8.26 7.10 -3.57
CA THR A 106 -8.23 7.65 -4.92
C THR A 106 -6.81 8.11 -5.29
N LEU A 107 -6.50 8.21 -6.58
CA LEU A 107 -5.20 8.73 -7.05
C LEU A 107 -4.88 10.12 -6.48
N ALA A 108 -5.92 10.96 -6.29
CA ALA A 108 -5.79 12.28 -5.70
C ALA A 108 -5.44 12.22 -4.20
N GLU A 109 -5.99 11.26 -3.46
CA GLU A 109 -5.65 11.04 -2.06
C GLU A 109 -4.22 10.53 -1.91
N THR A 110 -3.81 9.55 -2.74
CA THR A 110 -2.43 9.05 -2.80
C THR A 110 -1.44 10.18 -3.05
N ALA A 111 -1.64 10.98 -4.12
CA ALA A 111 -0.73 12.08 -4.43
C ALA A 111 -0.62 13.11 -3.28
N ARG A 112 -1.72 13.34 -2.55
CA ARG A 112 -1.74 14.28 -1.43
C ARG A 112 -1.09 13.71 -0.17
N ARG A 113 -1.22 12.40 0.08
CA ARG A 113 -0.51 11.68 1.15
C ARG A 113 0.99 11.70 0.90
N GLU A 114 1.43 11.27 -0.27
CA GLU A 114 2.86 11.21 -0.64
C GLU A 114 3.53 12.59 -0.64
N LEU A 115 2.85 13.63 -1.14
CA LEU A 115 3.35 15.00 -1.05
C LEU A 115 3.60 15.44 0.41
N TRP A 116 2.72 15.02 1.32
CA TRP A 116 2.89 15.32 2.74
C TRP A 116 4.03 14.50 3.37
N GLU A 117 4.08 13.20 3.10
CA GLU A 117 5.07 12.28 3.69
C GLU A 117 6.50 12.57 3.22
N GLU A 118 6.70 12.86 1.94
CA GLU A 118 8.03 13.03 1.34
C GLU A 118 8.53 14.48 1.36
N ALA A 119 7.62 15.46 1.33
CA ALA A 119 7.98 16.88 1.24
C ALA A 119 7.42 17.77 2.36
N GLY A 120 6.55 17.25 3.23
CA GLY A 120 5.95 18.02 4.33
C GLY A 120 4.99 19.13 3.87
N ILE A 121 4.43 19.01 2.66
CA ILE A 121 3.59 20.04 2.05
C ILE A 121 2.14 19.56 1.98
N ALA A 122 1.21 20.39 2.42
CA ALA A 122 -0.22 20.15 2.28
C ALA A 122 -0.78 20.90 1.06
N GLY A 123 -1.67 20.25 0.31
CA GLY A 123 -2.27 20.80 -0.91
C GLY A 123 -3.67 20.28 -1.18
N ARG A 124 -4.22 20.63 -2.35
CA ARG A 124 -5.50 20.12 -2.87
C ARG A 124 -5.34 19.75 -4.34
N VAL A 125 -6.07 18.73 -4.78
CA VAL A 125 -6.11 18.20 -6.15
C VAL A 125 -7.49 18.45 -6.73
#